data_AF-A0AAQ3NUZ4-F1
#
_entry.id   AF-A0AAQ3NUZ4-F1
#
_cell.length_a   1.000
_cell.length_b   1.000
_cell.length_c   1.000
_cell.angle_alpha   90.00
_cell.angle_beta   90.00
_cell.angle_gamma   90.00
#
_symmetry.space_group_name_H-M   'P 1'
#
loop_
_entity.id
_entity.type
_entity.pdbx_description
1 polymer ?
#
loop_
_entity_poly.entity_id
_entity_poly.type
_entity_poly.pdbx_seq_one_letter_code
_entity_poly.pdbx_strand_id
1 'polypeptide(L)'
;MVSISKILLSLLLTTVFSLQLKGSEDEVVPSEVEEGLLPRKVHVAISNFLVSKDLTLHCRDKHNDVGTHILKYGERYDFDFRPNFFAKLTLYYCSFTWVGASHSFDVYNQNKDDCNQCAWNILESGPCKVFPKQCYAWRD
;
A
#
# COMPACT_ATOMS: atom_id res chain seq x y z
N MET A 1 -56.64 -8.82 -4.99
CA MET A 1 -56.33 -10.00 -4.16
C MET A 1 -54.91 -10.43 -4.45
N VAL A 2 -53.96 -10.06 -3.58
CA VAL A 2 -52.54 -10.37 -3.72
C VAL A 2 -52.27 -11.67 -2.96
N SER A 3 -51.64 -12.65 -3.63
CA SER A 3 -51.39 -13.99 -3.07
C SER A 3 -50.44 -13.95 -1.88
N ILE A 4 -50.80 -14.66 -0.81
CA ILE A 4 -50.07 -14.78 0.46
C ILE A 4 -48.62 -15.28 0.23
N SER A 5 -48.36 -16.02 -0.86
CA SER A 5 -47.01 -16.47 -1.25
C SER A 5 -46.09 -15.34 -1.72
N LYS A 6 -46.61 -14.23 -2.26
CA LYS A 6 -45.80 -13.07 -2.66
C LYS A 6 -45.41 -12.20 -1.45
N ILE A 7 -46.22 -12.23 -0.40
CA ILE A 7 -46.02 -11.46 0.84
C ILE A 7 -44.84 -12.04 1.64
N LEU A 8 -44.72 -13.37 1.72
CA LEU A 8 -43.58 -14.04 2.35
C LEU A 8 -42.25 -13.80 1.62
N LEU A 9 -42.26 -13.69 0.28
CA LEU A 9 -41.06 -13.38 -0.49
C LEU A 9 -40.65 -11.90 -0.37
N SER A 10 -41.63 -10.98 -0.23
CA SER A 10 -41.35 -9.56 0.01
C SER A 10 -40.87 -9.23 1.43
N LEU A 11 -41.19 -10.09 2.42
CA LEU A 11 -40.73 -9.94 3.81
C LEU A 11 -39.26 -10.34 4.02
N LEU A 12 -38.64 -11.05 3.06
CA LEU A 12 -37.21 -11.37 3.09
C LEU A 12 -36.33 -10.34 2.37
N LEU A 13 -36.90 -9.47 1.54
CA LEU A 13 -36.15 -8.42 0.80
C LEU A 13 -36.20 -7.02 1.45
N THR A 14 -37.15 -6.76 2.34
CA THR A 14 -37.32 -5.43 2.96
C THR A 14 -36.55 -5.24 4.27
N THR A 15 -36.02 -6.31 4.88
CA THR A 15 -35.08 -6.21 6.01
C THR A 15 -33.74 -5.62 5.62
N VAL A 16 -33.36 -5.70 4.33
CA VAL A 16 -32.08 -5.15 3.85
C VAL A 16 -32.18 -3.66 3.50
N PHE A 17 -33.38 -3.15 3.22
CA PHE A 17 -33.58 -1.75 2.79
C PHE A 17 -33.92 -0.77 3.93
N SER A 18 -34.26 -1.25 5.13
CA SER A 18 -34.61 -0.40 6.28
C SER A 18 -33.42 0.02 7.15
N LEU A 19 -32.19 -0.40 6.80
CA LEU A 19 -31.00 -0.22 7.65
C LEU A 19 -30.29 1.13 7.51
N GLN A 20 -30.84 2.10 6.76
CA GLN A 20 -30.41 3.50 6.91
C GLN A 20 -31.60 4.46 6.76
N LEU A 21 -32.02 5.04 7.89
CA LEU A 21 -32.20 6.49 8.11
C LEU A 21 -32.99 6.70 9.42
N LYS A 22 -32.28 6.67 10.55
CA LYS A 22 -32.71 7.38 11.77
C LYS A 22 -31.47 7.98 12.43
N GLY A 23 -31.27 9.28 12.21
CA GLY A 23 -30.28 10.07 12.92
C GLY A 23 -30.90 10.73 14.16
N SER A 24 -30.20 10.61 15.29
CA SER A 24 -29.93 11.69 16.26
C SER A 24 -28.92 11.16 17.30
N GLU A 25 -27.66 11.57 17.09
CA GLU A 25 -26.56 11.92 18.01
C GLU A 25 -26.33 11.14 19.32
N ASP A 26 -25.07 10.70 19.45
CA ASP A 26 -24.35 10.04 20.55
C ASP A 26 -24.58 8.54 20.82
N GLU A 27 -24.40 7.72 19.77
CA GLU A 27 -23.94 6.34 19.95
C GLU A 27 -22.45 6.27 19.55
N VAL A 28 -21.57 6.28 20.55
CA VAL A 28 -20.17 5.89 20.36
C VAL A 28 -20.18 4.43 19.94
N VAL A 29 -20.17 4.17 18.64
CA VAL A 29 -19.88 2.84 18.10
C VAL A 29 -18.50 2.47 18.62
N PRO A 30 -18.37 1.44 19.48
CA PRO A 30 -17.05 0.96 19.87
C PRO A 30 -16.37 0.52 18.58
N SER A 31 -15.25 1.17 18.28
CA SER A 31 -14.32 0.82 17.21
C SER A 31 -13.69 -0.53 17.53
N GLU A 32 -14.46 -1.59 17.41
CA GLU A 32 -14.01 -2.96 17.64
C GLU A 32 -14.03 -3.69 16.29
N VAL A 33 -12.83 -3.69 15.71
CA VAL A 33 -12.24 -4.75 14.89
C VAL A 33 -12.90 -5.14 13.56
N GLU A 34 -12.54 -4.38 12.51
CA GLU A 34 -12.21 -4.98 11.19
C GLU A 34 -10.78 -5.58 11.21
N GLU A 35 -10.32 -6.10 12.36
CA GLU A 35 -9.05 -6.81 12.48
C GLU A 35 -9.28 -8.26 12.02
N GLY A 36 -9.28 -8.50 10.71
CA GLY A 36 -9.18 -9.89 10.22
C GLY A 36 -9.54 -10.14 8.76
N LEU A 37 -10.32 -9.27 8.12
CA LEU A 37 -10.78 -9.54 6.74
C LEU A 37 -9.94 -8.89 5.65
N LEU A 38 -9.15 -7.85 5.93
CA LEU A 38 -8.35 -7.18 4.90
C LEU A 38 -6.87 -7.14 5.29
N PRO A 39 -5.95 -7.24 4.32
CA PRO A 39 -4.52 -7.10 4.61
C PRO A 39 -4.26 -5.71 5.17
N ARG A 40 -3.33 -5.64 6.14
CA ARG A 40 -2.89 -4.36 6.69
C ARG A 40 -2.34 -3.49 5.57
N LYS A 41 -2.64 -2.19 5.65
CA LYS A 41 -2.12 -1.18 4.73
C LYS A 41 -0.60 -1.12 4.88
N VAL A 42 0.10 -1.11 3.76
CA VAL A 42 1.57 -0.99 3.69
C VAL A 42 1.92 0.42 3.27
N HIS A 43 2.85 1.02 4.01
CA HIS A 43 3.45 2.31 3.73
C HIS A 43 4.89 2.10 3.25
N VAL A 44 5.18 2.48 2.00
CA VAL A 44 6.54 2.47 1.46
C VAL A 44 7.09 3.88 1.47
N ALA A 45 8.31 4.00 1.95
CA ALA A 45 9.02 5.26 2.08
C ALA A 45 10.41 5.16 1.50
N ILE A 46 10.78 6.08 0.62
CA ILE A 46 12.06 6.06 -0.08
C ILE A 46 12.71 7.42 0.08
N SER A 47 13.92 7.44 0.65
CA SER A 47 14.68 8.67 0.90
C SER A 47 15.98 8.67 0.11
N ASN A 48 16.33 9.82 -0.49
CA ASN A 48 17.57 9.98 -1.24
C ASN A 48 18.73 10.33 -0.30
N PHE A 49 19.73 9.45 -0.21
CA PHE A 49 20.98 9.67 0.54
C PHE A 49 22.21 9.74 -0.39
N LEU A 50 22.02 10.02 -1.69
CA LEU A 50 23.09 10.24 -2.66
C LEU A 50 23.61 11.68 -2.54
N VAL A 51 24.83 11.85 -2.02
CA VAL A 51 25.43 13.17 -1.81
C VAL A 51 25.52 13.94 -3.12
N SER A 52 24.94 15.14 -3.15
CA SER A 52 24.95 16.07 -4.30
C SER A 52 24.36 15.49 -5.59
N LYS A 53 23.44 14.53 -5.50
CA LYS A 53 22.77 13.92 -6.66
C LYS A 53 21.27 13.94 -6.49
N ASP A 54 20.58 14.33 -7.55
CA ASP A 54 19.13 14.18 -7.66
C ASP A 54 18.81 12.75 -8.08
N LEU A 55 17.92 12.12 -7.31
CA LEU A 55 17.43 10.77 -7.55
C LEU A 55 16.10 10.84 -8.28
N THR A 56 16.05 10.37 -9.52
CA THR A 56 14.79 10.08 -10.19
C THR A 56 14.38 8.66 -9.83
N LEU A 57 13.21 8.51 -9.20
CA LEU A 57 12.61 7.21 -8.93
C LEU A 57 11.31 7.05 -9.72
N HIS A 58 11.08 5.87 -10.26
CA HIS A 58 9.81 5.51 -10.88
C HIS A 58 9.39 4.14 -10.38
N CYS A 59 8.24 4.08 -9.72
CA CYS A 59 7.75 2.90 -9.02
C CYS A 59 6.43 2.40 -9.60
N ARG A 60 6.25 1.09 -9.63
CA ARG A 60 5.00 0.46 -10.09
C ARG A 60 4.85 -0.95 -9.54
N ASP A 61 3.62 -1.46 -9.57
CA ASP A 61 3.34 -2.88 -9.47
C ASP A 61 2.91 -3.44 -10.84
N LYS A 62 2.26 -4.61 -10.87
CA LYS A 62 1.77 -5.23 -12.10
C LYS A 62 0.59 -4.47 -12.74
N HIS A 63 -0.21 -3.78 -11.93
CA HIS A 63 -1.53 -3.24 -12.28
C HIS A 63 -1.64 -1.71 -12.12
N ASN A 64 -0.73 -1.11 -11.36
CA ASN A 64 -0.75 0.28 -10.97
C ASN A 64 0.64 0.90 -11.16
N ASP A 65 0.65 2.09 -11.76
CA ASP A 65 1.83 2.93 -11.86
C ASP A 65 1.75 4.00 -10.78
N VAL A 66 2.74 4.05 -9.88
CA VAL A 66 2.81 5.07 -8.84
C VAL A 66 3.30 6.40 -9.43
N GLY A 67 4.10 6.33 -10.49
CA GLY A 67 4.64 7.47 -11.21
C GLY A 67 6.12 7.73 -10.95
N THR A 68 6.59 8.83 -11.52
CA THR A 68 7.99 9.28 -11.46
C THR A 68 8.13 10.49 -10.55
N HIS A 69 9.13 10.46 -9.68
CA HIS A 69 9.46 11.55 -8.75
C HIS A 69 10.96 11.83 -8.77
N ILE A 70 11.33 13.10 -8.61
CA ILE A 70 12.72 13.53 -8.47
C ILE A 70 12.90 13.97 -7.02
N LEU A 71 13.88 13.39 -6.34
CA LEU A 71 14.24 13.68 -4.95
C LEU A 71 15.64 14.29 -4.90
N LYS A 72 15.77 15.46 -4.30
CA LYS A 72 17.07 16.02 -3.90
C LYS A 72 17.63 15.26 -2.71
N TYR A 73 18.91 15.48 -2.41
CA TYR A 73 19.54 14.89 -1.22
C TYR A 73 18.74 15.21 0.05
N GLY A 74 18.43 14.18 0.84
CA GLY A 74 17.66 14.26 2.07
C GLY A 74 16.14 14.29 1.89
N GLU A 75 15.63 14.43 0.66
CA GLU A 75 14.20 14.35 0.38
C GLU A 75 13.68 12.91 0.38
N ARG A 76 12.38 12.78 0.60
CA ARG A 76 11.66 11.51 0.69
C ARG A 76 10.40 11.55 -0.17
N TYR A 77 10.10 10.42 -0.78
CA TYR A 77 8.81 10.12 -1.38
C TYR A 77 8.18 8.92 -0.66
N ASP A 78 6.88 8.95 -0.48
CA ASP A 78 6.12 7.86 0.11
C ASP A 78 4.82 7.60 -0.62
N PHE A 79 4.37 6.36 -0.54
CA PHE A 79 3.09 5.92 -1.07
C PHE A 79 2.57 4.75 -0.26
N ASP A 80 1.28 4.54 -0.42
CA ASP A 80 0.47 3.66 0.40
C ASP A 80 -0.33 2.71 -0.48
N PHE A 81 -0.41 1.44 -0.10
CA PHE A 81 -1.26 0.47 -0.78
C PHE A 81 -1.76 -0.60 0.17
N ARG A 82 -2.75 -1.37 -0.28
CA ARG A 82 -3.16 -2.62 0.38
C ARG A 82 -2.69 -3.79 -0.46
N PRO A 83 -1.92 -4.74 0.10
CA PRO A 83 -1.55 -5.96 -0.60
C PRO A 83 -2.77 -6.76 -1.05
N ASN A 84 -2.58 -7.66 -2.01
CA ASN A 84 -3.65 -8.50 -2.53
C ASN A 84 -4.15 -9.44 -1.41
N PHE A 85 -5.47 -9.50 -1.24
CA PHE A 85 -6.10 -10.28 -0.18
C PHE A 85 -6.15 -11.78 -0.48
N PHE A 86 -6.41 -12.15 -1.73
CA PHE A 86 -6.68 -13.54 -2.12
C PHE A 86 -5.41 -14.35 -2.40
N ALA A 87 -4.33 -13.70 -2.80
CA ALA A 87 -3.05 -14.35 -3.09
C ALA A 87 -1.88 -13.41 -2.80
N LYS A 88 -0.74 -13.97 -2.40
CA LYS A 88 0.49 -13.20 -2.16
C LYS A 88 1.16 -12.81 -3.48
N LEU A 89 0.60 -11.82 -4.18
CA LEU A 89 1.02 -11.43 -5.52
C LEU A 89 1.45 -9.95 -5.63
N THR A 90 1.31 -9.17 -4.56
CA THR A 90 1.70 -7.75 -4.60
C THR A 90 3.23 -7.61 -4.56
N LEU A 91 3.75 -6.94 -5.59
CA LEU A 91 5.16 -6.64 -5.77
C LEU A 91 5.28 -5.20 -6.28
N TYR A 92 5.91 -4.33 -5.49
CA TYR A 92 6.30 -2.99 -5.95
C TYR A 92 7.79 -2.99 -6.21
N TYR A 93 8.17 -2.56 -7.41
CA TYR A 93 9.55 -2.37 -7.81
C TYR A 93 9.72 -0.94 -8.32
N CYS A 94 10.91 -0.40 -8.08
CA CYS A 94 11.27 0.94 -8.45
C CYS A 94 12.55 0.93 -9.27
N SER A 95 12.58 1.76 -10.30
CA SER A 95 13.84 2.20 -10.92
C SER A 95 14.38 3.40 -10.16
N PHE A 96 15.70 3.47 -10.06
CA PHE A 96 16.45 4.51 -9.35
C PHE A 96 17.55 5.00 -10.29
N THR A 97 17.44 6.23 -10.75
CA THR A 97 18.34 6.81 -11.75
C THR A 97 18.90 8.13 -11.25
N TRP A 98 20.21 8.28 -11.36
CA TRP A 98 20.93 9.53 -11.09
C TRP A 98 22.09 9.65 -12.08
N VAL A 99 22.84 10.74 -12.02
CA VAL A 99 23.98 10.96 -12.92
C VAL A 99 24.99 9.82 -12.76
N GLY A 100 25.17 9.05 -13.84
CA GLY A 100 26.15 7.97 -13.95
C GLY A 100 25.67 6.58 -13.53
N ALA A 101 24.42 6.40 -13.06
CA ALA A 101 23.91 5.08 -12.72
C ALA A 101 22.39 4.95 -12.85
N SER A 102 21.94 3.74 -13.12
CA SER A 102 20.53 3.38 -13.15
C SER A 102 20.35 1.96 -12.63
N HIS A 103 19.54 1.80 -11.59
CA HIS A 103 19.31 0.51 -10.95
C HIS A 103 17.82 0.23 -10.79
N SER A 104 17.47 -1.01 -10.48
CA SER A 104 16.10 -1.41 -10.15
C SER A 104 16.09 -2.30 -8.92
N PHE A 105 15.08 -2.12 -8.06
CA PHE A 105 14.96 -2.87 -6.83
C PHE A 105 13.49 -3.04 -6.41
N ASP A 106 13.19 -4.20 -5.82
CA ASP A 106 11.87 -4.53 -5.30
C ASP A 106 11.74 -3.91 -3.90
N VAL A 107 11.03 -2.80 -3.79
CA VAL A 107 10.85 -2.08 -2.50
C VAL A 107 9.82 -2.73 -1.59
N TYR A 108 9.01 -3.63 -2.13
CA TYR A 108 8.09 -4.49 -1.38
C TYR A 108 7.74 -5.75 -2.15
N ASN A 109 7.83 -6.91 -1.52
CA ASN A 109 7.35 -8.19 -2.04
C ASN A 109 6.51 -8.94 -1.00
N GLN A 110 5.20 -9.08 -1.25
CA GLN A 110 4.26 -9.71 -0.30
C GLN A 110 4.61 -11.15 0.10
N ASN A 111 5.40 -11.87 -0.70
CA ASN A 111 5.83 -13.23 -0.35
C ASN A 111 6.99 -13.26 0.64
N LYS A 112 7.76 -12.17 0.74
CA LYS A 112 9.05 -12.14 1.45
C LYS A 112 9.08 -11.11 2.57
N ASP A 113 8.41 -9.98 2.37
CA ASP A 113 8.42 -8.87 3.31
C ASP A 113 7.22 -8.95 4.26
N ASP A 114 7.52 -8.99 5.54
CA ASP A 114 6.57 -8.78 6.63
C ASP A 114 6.78 -7.36 7.19
N CYS A 115 6.44 -6.34 6.38
CA CYS A 115 6.50 -4.94 6.80
C CYS A 115 5.19 -4.21 6.47
N ASN A 116 4.65 -3.50 7.47
CA ASN A 116 3.61 -2.49 7.28
C ASN A 116 4.23 -1.11 7.01
N GLN A 117 5.47 -0.89 7.46
CA GLN A 117 6.27 0.29 7.16
C GLN A 117 7.59 -0.16 6.55
N CYS A 118 7.74 0.05 5.25
CA CYS A 118 8.91 -0.38 4.48
C CYS A 118 9.68 0.88 4.09
N ALA A 119 10.60 1.30 4.95
CA ALA A 119 11.39 2.52 4.76
C ALA A 119 12.79 2.20 4.24
N TRP A 120 13.18 2.90 3.17
CA TRP A 120 14.41 2.69 2.41
C TRP A 120 15.20 3.98 2.28
N ASN A 121 16.50 3.88 2.50
CA ASN A 121 17.49 4.89 2.11
C ASN A 121 18.20 4.40 0.85
N ILE A 122 18.28 5.27 -0.16
CA ILE A 122 18.99 4.96 -1.40
C ILE A 122 20.40 5.57 -1.31
N LEU A 123 21.40 4.70 -1.34
CA LEU A 123 22.82 5.04 -1.34
C LEU A 123 23.49 4.55 -2.62
N GLU A 124 24.70 5.02 -2.89
CA GLU A 124 25.48 4.55 -4.05
C GLU A 124 25.79 3.05 -3.96
N SER A 125 26.00 2.52 -2.75
CA SER A 125 26.26 1.10 -2.52
C SER A 125 25.01 0.22 -2.66
N GLY A 126 23.81 0.79 -2.61
CA GLY A 126 22.57 0.04 -2.62
C GLY A 126 21.43 0.64 -1.80
N PRO A 127 20.23 0.02 -1.87
CA PRO A 127 19.12 0.36 -1.01
C PRO A 127 19.33 -0.26 0.38
N CYS A 128 19.01 0.50 1.42
CA CYS A 128 19.10 0.05 2.80
C CYS A 128 17.80 0.30 3.57
N LYS A 129 17.25 -0.75 4.19
CA LYS A 129 16.13 -0.65 5.13
C LYS A 129 16.53 0.22 6.32
N VAL A 130 15.62 1.08 6.76
CA VAL A 130 15.81 1.89 7.96
C VAL A 130 15.70 1.02 9.22
N PHE A 131 14.70 0.13 9.28
CA PHE A 131 14.52 -0.78 10.41
C PHE A 131 13.78 -2.09 10.00
N PRO A 132 14.24 -3.27 10.46
CA PRO A 132 15.59 -3.50 10.95
C PRO A 132 16.61 -3.12 9.87
N LYS A 133 17.77 -2.62 10.29
CA LYS A 133 18.78 -2.15 9.33
C LYS A 133 19.30 -3.34 8.50
N GLN A 134 19.04 -3.30 7.20
CA GLN A 134 19.49 -4.31 6.25
C GLN A 134 19.73 -3.66 4.90
N CYS A 135 20.94 -3.76 4.37
CA CYS A 135 21.30 -3.19 3.08
C CYS A 135 21.55 -4.29 2.05
N TYR A 136 21.24 -3.98 0.79
CA TYR A 136 21.41 -4.88 -0.35
C TYR A 136 22.37 -4.22 -1.33
N ALA A 137 23.23 -5.00 -1.99
CA ALA A 137 23.99 -4.49 -3.13
C ALA A 137 23.05 -4.28 -4.33
N TRP A 138 23.38 -3.33 -5.20
CA TRP A 138 22.77 -3.28 -6.52
C TRP A 138 23.05 -4.58 -7.29
N ARG A 139 22.09 -5.03 -8.09
CA ARG A 139 22.32 -6.11 -9.04
C ARG A 139 22.86 -5.51 -10.34
N ASP A 140 23.91 -6.11 -10.87
CA ASP A 140 24.46 -5.81 -12.21
C ASP A 140 23.61 -6.46 -13.32
#